data_AF-A0A935FIL2-F1
#
_entry.id   AF-A0A935FIL2-F1
#
_cell.length_a   1.000
_cell.length_b   1.000
_cell.length_c   1.000
_cell.angle_alpha   90.00
_cell.angle_beta   90.00
_cell.angle_gamma   90.00
#
_symmetry.space_group_name_H-M   'P 1'
#
loop_
_entity.id
_entity.type
_entity.pdbx_description
1 polymer ?
#
loop_
_entity_poly.entity_id
_entity_poly.type
_entity_poly.pdbx_seq_one_letter_code
_entity_poly.pdbx_strand_id
1 'polypeptide(L)'
;MAGLTAPRQDPPAAPPARRRSGRALPSPAPARAAEAAARVRELRWSQGPRLGDLATKELLGGFGLAAPPERVVRSASAAALAGDGGPATVRVLASGPTPPLAWGGERGNVVSAPQARQAFRDVVAACGRHWPRATITGVLVSRVPPLLAERLAGGLIRLGAESMIYLRWIDEARPRSPWVLARFP
;
A
#
# COMPACT_ATOMS: atom_id res chain seq x y z
N MET A 1 -54.25 -7.57 -36.72
CA MET A 1 -53.18 -7.37 -35.72
C MET A 1 -51.85 -7.30 -36.44
N ALA A 2 -51.29 -6.11 -36.63
CA ALA A 2 -49.97 -5.91 -37.24
C ALA A 2 -49.06 -5.27 -36.19
N GLY A 3 -48.02 -5.98 -35.75
CA GLY A 3 -47.09 -5.53 -34.73
C GLY A 3 -45.99 -4.66 -35.33
N LEU A 4 -45.89 -3.41 -34.88
CA LEU A 4 -44.80 -2.49 -35.19
C LEU A 4 -43.57 -2.87 -34.36
N THR A 5 -42.54 -3.41 -35.01
CA THR A 5 -41.22 -3.64 -34.39
C THR A 5 -40.39 -2.37 -34.56
N ALA A 6 -40.01 -1.74 -33.44
CA ALA A 6 -39.15 -0.55 -33.47
C ALA A 6 -37.73 -0.90 -33.98
N PRO A 7 -37.10 -0.02 -34.77
CA PRO A 7 -35.77 -0.27 -35.31
C PRO A 7 -34.71 -0.29 -34.20
N ARG A 8 -33.85 -1.31 -34.26
CA ARG A 8 -32.70 -1.50 -33.37
C ARG A 8 -31.68 -0.40 -33.66
N GLN A 9 -31.38 0.45 -32.67
CA GLN A 9 -30.27 1.40 -32.76
C GLN A 9 -28.98 0.69 -32.32
N ASP A 10 -28.01 0.59 -33.23
CA ASP A 10 -26.69 0.09 -32.88
C ASP A 10 -25.95 1.12 -32.02
N PRO A 11 -25.28 0.69 -30.94
CA PRO A 11 -24.53 1.60 -30.09
C PRO A 11 -23.37 2.24 -30.86
N PRO A 12 -23.04 3.51 -30.59
CA PRO A 12 -21.94 4.19 -31.27
C PRO A 12 -20.61 3.46 -31.03
N ALA A 13 -19.79 3.38 -32.08
CA ALA A 13 -18.48 2.73 -32.04
C ALA A 13 -17.61 3.33 -30.92
N ALA A 14 -17.04 2.46 -30.08
CA ALA A 14 -16.18 2.87 -28.99
C ALA A 14 -14.96 3.66 -29.55
N PRO A 15 -14.60 4.81 -28.95
CA PRO A 15 -13.46 5.59 -29.41
C PRO A 15 -12.16 4.79 -29.30
N PRO A 16 -11.20 4.99 -30.23
CA PRO A 16 -9.94 4.26 -30.22
C PRO A 16 -9.17 4.52 -28.92
N ALA A 17 -8.72 3.43 -28.29
CA ALA A 17 -7.97 3.48 -27.04
C ALA A 17 -6.66 4.26 -27.25
N ARG A 18 -6.59 5.50 -26.74
CA ARG A 18 -5.36 6.29 -26.74
C ARG A 18 -4.27 5.52 -25.97
N ARG A 19 -3.22 5.10 -26.68
CA ARG A 19 -1.96 4.61 -26.09
C ARG A 19 -1.31 5.76 -25.33
N ARG A 20 -1.55 5.83 -24.02
CA ARG A 20 -0.67 6.58 -23.11
C ARG A 20 0.66 5.84 -23.06
N SER A 21 1.69 6.39 -23.71
CA SER A 21 3.07 6.01 -23.44
C SER A 21 3.33 6.18 -21.95
N GLY A 22 3.68 5.10 -21.26
CA GLY A 22 4.03 5.16 -19.85
C GLY A 22 5.23 6.09 -19.68
N ARG A 23 5.03 7.25 -19.05
CA ARG A 23 6.13 8.14 -18.71
C ARG A 23 7.03 7.38 -17.73
N ALA A 24 8.28 7.15 -18.11
CA ALA A 24 9.27 6.58 -17.21
C ALA A 24 9.32 7.42 -15.93
N LEU A 25 9.31 6.75 -14.77
CA LEU A 25 9.50 7.44 -13.50
C LEU A 25 10.90 8.06 -13.50
N PRO A 26 11.05 9.29 -12.97
CA PRO A 26 12.37 9.85 -12.78
C PRO A 26 13.18 8.91 -11.90
N SER A 27 14.41 8.58 -12.32
CA SER A 27 15.32 7.83 -11.46
C SER A 27 15.62 8.67 -10.21
N PRO A 28 15.68 8.05 -9.01
CA PRO A 28 16.08 8.78 -7.82
C PRO A 28 17.49 9.35 -8.03
N ALA A 29 17.74 10.54 -7.46
CA ALA A 29 19.08 11.08 -7.45
C ALA A 29 20.06 10.05 -6.81
N PRO A 30 21.27 9.85 -7.36
CA PRO A 30 22.20 8.82 -6.90
C PRO A 30 22.45 8.82 -5.38
N ALA A 31 22.52 10.00 -4.78
CA ALA A 31 22.69 10.16 -3.33
C ALA A 31 21.55 9.52 -2.51
N ARG A 32 20.29 9.70 -2.94
CA ARG A 32 19.12 9.10 -2.28
C ARG A 32 19.09 7.58 -2.43
N ALA A 33 19.50 7.06 -3.59
CA ALA A 33 19.61 5.63 -3.80
C ALA A 33 20.69 5.00 -2.90
N ALA A 34 21.84 5.67 -2.72
CA ALA A 34 22.90 5.22 -1.83
C ALA A 34 22.47 5.22 -0.35
N GLU A 35 21.77 6.28 0.10
CA GLU A 35 21.20 6.37 1.45
C GLU A 35 20.16 5.28 1.70
N ALA A 36 19.24 5.08 0.74
CA ALA A 36 18.25 4.01 0.81
C ALA A 36 18.94 2.63 0.89
N ALA A 37 19.98 2.37 0.09
CA ALA A 37 20.73 1.11 0.12
C ALA A 37 21.46 0.89 1.46
N ALA A 38 22.05 1.95 2.04
CA ALA A 38 22.65 1.87 3.37
C ALA A 38 21.60 1.53 4.43
N ARG A 39 20.42 2.16 4.34
CA ARG A 39 19.29 1.89 5.22
C ARG A 39 18.78 0.45 5.10
N VAL A 40 18.71 -0.13 3.89
CA VAL A 40 18.38 -1.57 3.70
C VAL A 40 19.35 -2.45 4.47
N ARG A 41 20.66 -2.19 4.35
CA ARG A 41 21.69 -3.00 5.00
C ARG A 41 21.55 -2.95 6.52
N GLU A 42 21.37 -1.76 7.07
CA GLU A 42 21.14 -1.56 8.51
C GLU A 42 19.85 -2.25 9.01
N LEU A 43 18.74 -2.07 8.29
CA LEU A 43 17.47 -2.71 8.63
C LEU A 43 17.55 -4.23 8.55
N ARG A 44 18.27 -4.78 7.55
CA ARG A 44 18.50 -6.23 7.46
C ARG A 44 19.32 -6.75 8.63
N TRP A 45 20.33 -6.00 9.06
CA TRP A 45 21.17 -6.37 10.20
C TRP A 45 20.37 -6.36 11.52
N SER A 46 19.52 -5.36 11.70
CA SER A 46 18.76 -5.16 12.95
C SER A 46 17.44 -5.94 13.03
N GLN A 47 16.75 -6.18 11.91
CA GLN A 47 15.42 -6.80 11.88
C GLN A 47 15.39 -8.16 11.17
N GLY A 48 16.51 -8.59 10.60
CA GLY A 48 16.62 -9.86 9.86
C GLY A 48 16.13 -9.76 8.41
N PRO A 49 15.83 -10.89 7.76
CA PRO A 49 15.59 -10.95 6.32
C PRO A 49 14.23 -10.40 5.88
N ARG A 50 13.32 -10.08 6.82
CA ARG A 50 11.98 -9.56 6.54
C ARG A 50 11.81 -8.20 7.19
N LEU A 51 11.48 -7.20 6.38
CA LEU A 51 11.15 -5.87 6.88
C LEU A 51 9.69 -5.82 7.30
N GLY A 52 9.43 -5.14 8.42
CA GLY A 52 8.07 -4.75 8.77
C GLY A 52 7.50 -3.72 7.78
N ASP A 53 6.19 -3.48 7.87
CA ASP A 53 5.47 -2.59 6.96
C ASP A 53 6.01 -1.14 7.01
N LEU A 54 6.26 -0.60 8.20
CA LEU A 54 6.81 0.74 8.38
C LEU A 54 8.21 0.88 7.77
N ALA A 55 9.11 -0.07 8.11
CA ALA A 55 10.47 -0.10 7.58
C ALA A 55 10.50 -0.22 6.05
N THR A 56 9.55 -0.98 5.48
CA THR A 56 9.39 -1.10 4.03
C THR A 56 8.98 0.22 3.40
N LYS A 57 8.03 0.96 4.00
CA LYS A 57 7.58 2.26 3.48
C LYS A 57 8.64 3.35 3.60
N GLU A 58 9.36 3.40 4.72
CA GLU A 58 10.51 4.29 4.89
C GLU A 58 11.54 4.05 3.78
N LEU A 59 11.84 2.77 3.50
CA LEU A 59 12.74 2.40 2.44
C LEU A 59 12.23 2.85 1.06
N LEU A 60 10.96 2.59 0.74
CA LEU A 60 10.33 3.02 -0.51
C LEU A 60 10.36 4.55 -0.66
N GLY A 61 10.15 5.28 0.43
CA GLY A 61 10.29 6.74 0.48
C GLY A 61 11.68 7.21 0.07
N GLY A 62 12.74 6.51 0.50
CA GLY A 62 14.11 6.77 0.05
C GLY A 62 14.31 6.63 -1.46
N PHE A 63 13.53 5.77 -2.12
CA PHE A 63 13.49 5.63 -3.58
C PHE A 63 12.54 6.61 -4.28
N GLY A 64 11.93 7.55 -3.56
CA GLY A 64 10.97 8.50 -4.11
C GLY A 64 9.57 7.93 -4.30
N LEU A 65 9.30 6.73 -3.78
CA LEU A 65 7.97 6.12 -3.75
C LEU A 65 7.28 6.57 -2.46
N ALA A 66 6.54 7.68 -2.55
CA ALA A 66 5.82 8.23 -1.41
C ALA A 66 4.72 7.25 -0.94
N ALA A 67 4.77 6.88 0.34
CA ALA A 67 3.66 6.26 1.03
C ALA A 67 2.69 7.34 1.57
N PRO A 68 1.40 7.03 1.76
CA PRO A 68 0.51 7.92 2.48
C PRO A 68 1.07 8.26 3.87
N PRO A 69 0.77 9.45 4.41
CA PRO A 69 1.22 9.82 5.74
C PRO A 69 0.59 8.90 6.78
N GLU A 70 1.45 8.36 7.66
CA GLU A 70 1.08 7.35 8.64
C GLU A 70 1.58 7.72 10.03
N ARG A 71 0.81 7.33 11.06
CA ARG A 71 1.20 7.50 12.45
C ARG A 71 1.00 6.20 13.21
N VAL A 72 2.05 5.77 13.90
CA VAL A 72 1.96 4.66 14.86
C VAL A 72 1.41 5.21 16.18
N VAL A 73 0.37 4.58 16.69
CA VAL A 73 -0.31 4.94 17.94
C VAL A 73 -0.42 3.72 18.85
N ARG A 74 -0.41 3.95 20.16
CA ARG A 74 -0.49 2.90 21.18
C ARG A 74 -1.74 3.00 22.08
N SER A 75 -2.64 3.92 21.77
CA SER A 75 -3.89 4.08 22.51
C SER A 75 -5.02 4.54 21.59
N ALA A 76 -6.26 4.26 21.99
CA ALA A 76 -7.45 4.73 21.27
C ALA A 76 -7.50 6.26 21.21
N SER A 77 -7.11 6.96 22.29
CA SER A 77 -7.05 8.43 22.30
C SER A 77 -6.06 8.98 21.29
N ALA A 78 -4.88 8.38 21.17
CA ALA A 78 -3.90 8.75 20.15
C ALA A 78 -4.39 8.43 18.73
N ALA A 79 -5.14 7.33 18.55
CA ALA A 79 -5.78 7.01 17.27
C ALA A 79 -6.82 8.08 16.87
N ALA A 80 -7.62 8.57 17.82
CA ALA A 80 -8.53 9.69 17.59
C ALA A 80 -7.83 10.93 17.04
N LEU A 81 -6.71 11.33 17.67
CA LEU A 81 -5.93 12.49 17.25
C LEU A 81 -5.25 12.27 15.89
N ALA A 82 -4.84 11.03 15.59
CA ALA A 82 -4.21 10.69 14.32
C ALA A 82 -5.21 10.63 13.15
N GLY A 83 -6.44 10.18 13.41
CA GLY A 83 -7.53 10.10 12.44
C GLY A 83 -8.30 11.41 12.27
N ASP A 84 -7.96 12.44 13.04
CA ASP A 84 -8.56 13.76 12.88
C ASP A 84 -8.03 14.44 11.61
N GLY A 85 -8.92 15.08 10.85
CA GLY A 85 -8.58 15.79 9.62
C GLY A 85 -8.66 14.99 8.31
N GLY A 86 -9.42 13.89 8.25
CA GLY A 86 -9.86 13.27 7.00
C GLY A 86 -10.02 11.75 7.04
N PRO A 87 -10.48 11.11 5.94
CA PRO A 87 -10.62 9.66 5.85
C PRO A 87 -9.30 8.93 6.12
N ALA A 88 -9.36 7.86 6.89
CA ALA A 88 -8.22 7.07 7.31
C ALA A 88 -8.50 5.56 7.28
N THR A 89 -7.43 4.78 7.26
CA THR A 89 -7.40 3.36 7.62
C THR A 89 -6.67 3.18 8.95
N VAL A 90 -7.09 2.17 9.72
CA VAL A 90 -6.54 1.84 11.03
C VAL A 90 -6.18 0.35 11.03
N ARG A 91 -4.91 0.01 11.23
CA ARG A 91 -4.40 -1.38 11.11
C ARG A 91 -3.47 -1.75 12.26
N VAL A 92 -3.54 -2.98 12.76
CA VAL A 92 -2.61 -3.48 13.78
C VAL A 92 -1.19 -3.59 13.24
N LEU A 93 -0.23 -3.12 14.04
CA LEU A 93 1.21 -3.33 13.83
C LEU A 93 1.70 -4.36 14.85
N ALA A 94 2.11 -5.54 14.38
CA ALA A 94 2.62 -6.62 15.21
C ALA A 94 4.10 -6.90 14.92
N SER A 95 4.79 -7.47 15.90
CA SER A 95 6.13 -8.03 15.71
C SER A 95 5.99 -9.29 14.85
N GLY A 96 6.50 -9.26 13.62
CA GLY A 96 6.40 -10.38 12.67
C GLY A 96 5.46 -10.08 11.49
N PRO A 97 4.78 -11.10 10.92
CA PRO A 97 3.95 -10.90 9.73
C PRO A 97 2.72 -10.03 10.03
N THR A 98 2.30 -9.23 9.05
CA THR A 98 1.07 -8.45 9.15
C THR A 98 -0.14 -9.38 9.31
N PRO A 99 -1.06 -9.13 10.26
CA PRO A 99 -2.28 -9.92 10.39
C PRO A 99 -3.11 -9.89 9.09
N PRO A 100 -3.66 -11.02 8.63
CA PRO A 100 -4.59 -11.04 7.51
C PRO A 100 -5.80 -10.12 7.74
N LEU A 101 -6.26 -9.45 6.67
CA LEU A 101 -7.49 -8.65 6.69
C LEU A 101 -8.70 -9.46 7.16
N ALA A 102 -8.75 -10.76 6.83
CA ALA A 102 -9.80 -11.68 7.24
C ALA A 102 -9.94 -11.82 8.77
N TRP A 103 -8.92 -11.47 9.55
CA TRP A 103 -8.98 -11.49 11.01
C TRP A 103 -9.49 -10.17 11.60
N GLY A 104 -9.87 -9.20 10.77
CA GLY A 104 -10.28 -7.87 11.21
C GLY A 104 -9.12 -7.03 11.75
N GLY A 105 -7.88 -7.34 11.35
CA GLY A 105 -6.68 -6.59 11.74
C GLY A 105 -6.56 -5.19 11.14
N GLU A 106 -7.52 -4.80 10.29
CA GLU A 106 -7.60 -3.50 9.62
C GLU A 106 -9.05 -3.02 9.53
N ARG A 107 -9.24 -1.70 9.61
CA ARG A 107 -10.52 -1.01 9.41
C ARG A 107 -10.31 0.20 8.49
N GLY A 108 -11.00 0.19 7.35
CA GLY A 108 -11.08 1.35 6.45
C GLY A 108 -12.27 2.26 6.72
N ASN A 109 -12.41 3.32 5.92
CA ASN A 109 -13.52 4.29 5.98
C ASN A 109 -13.70 4.94 7.35
N VAL A 110 -12.60 5.19 8.07
CA VAL A 110 -12.62 5.92 9.33
C VAL A 110 -12.60 7.41 9.01
N VAL A 111 -13.72 8.10 9.22
CA VAL A 111 -13.89 9.51 8.79
C VAL A 111 -13.96 10.49 9.96
N SER A 112 -13.81 10.03 11.20
CA SER A 112 -13.85 10.89 12.38
C SER A 112 -13.04 10.35 13.56
N ALA A 113 -12.69 11.22 14.49
CA ALA A 113 -11.96 10.84 15.71
C ALA A 113 -12.69 9.79 16.58
N PRO A 114 -14.02 9.86 16.81
CA PRO A 114 -14.75 8.77 17.49
C PRO A 114 -14.65 7.43 16.75
N GLN A 115 -14.75 7.43 15.42
CA GLN A 115 -14.59 6.21 14.63
C GLN A 115 -13.17 5.67 14.71
N ALA A 116 -12.14 6.53 14.72
CA ALA A 116 -10.75 6.09 14.85
C ALA A 116 -10.48 5.46 16.22
N ARG A 117 -11.07 6.00 17.28
CA ARG A 117 -11.07 5.40 18.63
C ARG A 117 -11.68 4.00 18.62
N GLN A 118 -12.83 3.84 17.98
CA GLN A 118 -13.52 2.56 17.91
C GLN A 118 -12.74 1.56 17.06
N ALA A 119 -12.30 1.97 15.88
CA ALA A 119 -11.48 1.16 14.98
C ALA A 119 -10.22 0.63 15.68
N PHE A 120 -9.53 1.45 16.47
CA PHE A 120 -8.39 1.01 17.29
C PHE A 120 -8.76 -0.17 18.19
N ARG A 121 -9.87 -0.06 18.94
CA ARG A 121 -10.31 -1.12 19.87
C ARG A 121 -10.68 -2.38 19.10
N ASP A 122 -11.41 -2.22 18.00
CA ASP A 122 -11.89 -3.34 17.19
C ASP A 122 -10.74 -4.15 16.61
N VAL A 123 -9.75 -3.49 15.99
CA VAL A 123 -8.63 -4.20 15.34
C VAL A 123 -7.70 -4.88 16.35
N VAL A 124 -7.46 -4.24 17.51
CA VAL A 124 -6.68 -4.83 18.61
C VAL A 124 -7.41 -6.04 19.20
N ALA A 125 -8.70 -5.92 19.47
CA ALA A 125 -9.51 -7.02 20.00
C ALA A 125 -9.59 -8.18 19.00
N ALA A 126 -9.75 -7.89 17.70
CA ALA A 126 -9.80 -8.91 16.66
C ALA A 126 -8.48 -9.66 16.53
N CYS A 127 -7.35 -8.93 16.53
CA CYS A 127 -6.03 -9.58 16.57
C CYS A 127 -5.82 -10.39 17.84
N GLY A 128 -6.26 -9.92 19.01
CA GLY A 128 -6.18 -10.69 20.26
C GLY A 128 -6.94 -12.02 20.21
N ARG A 129 -8.09 -12.06 19.53
CA ARG A 129 -8.88 -13.29 19.35
C ARG A 129 -8.26 -14.28 18.38
N HIS A 130 -7.81 -13.80 17.22
CA HIS A 130 -7.34 -14.67 16.14
C HIS A 130 -5.85 -14.97 16.20
N TRP A 131 -5.08 -14.14 16.90
CA TRP A 131 -3.63 -14.27 17.04
C TRP A 131 -3.16 -13.94 18.47
N PRO A 132 -3.53 -14.77 19.46
CA PRO A 132 -3.30 -14.47 20.88
C PRO A 132 -1.82 -14.43 21.29
N ARG A 133 -0.93 -15.00 20.47
CA ARG A 133 0.53 -14.96 20.68
C ARG A 133 1.21 -13.77 20.00
N ALA A 134 0.46 -12.91 19.31
CA ALA A 134 1.02 -11.75 18.64
C ALA A 134 1.53 -10.71 19.64
N THR A 135 2.75 -10.23 19.45
CA THR A 135 3.23 -9.04 20.15
C THR A 135 2.81 -7.80 19.36
N ILE A 136 1.65 -7.24 19.71
CA ILE A 136 1.16 -5.98 19.12
C ILE A 136 2.06 -4.83 19.60
N THR A 137 2.73 -4.16 18.68
CA THR A 137 3.65 -3.03 18.95
C THR A 137 2.96 -1.68 18.86
N GLY A 138 1.79 -1.65 18.21
CA GLY A 138 0.93 -0.49 18.08
C GLY A 138 -0.15 -0.70 17.01
N VAL A 139 -0.77 0.40 16.62
CA VAL A 139 -1.72 0.49 15.51
C VAL A 139 -1.25 1.60 14.59
N LEU A 140 -1.29 1.36 13.29
CA LEU A 140 -0.99 2.31 12.25
C LEU A 140 -2.27 3.02 11.82
N VAL A 141 -2.25 4.35 11.84
CA VAL A 141 -3.31 5.18 11.26
C VAL A 141 -2.77 5.82 10.00
N SER A 142 -3.37 5.50 8.85
CA SER A 142 -2.93 5.97 7.52
C SER A 142 -4.01 6.83 6.89
N ARG A 143 -3.65 7.99 6.33
CA ARG A 143 -4.64 8.81 5.62
C ARG A 143 -4.95 8.23 4.24
N VAL A 144 -6.22 8.24 3.89
CA VAL A 144 -6.67 7.87 2.55
C VAL A 144 -6.68 9.12 1.67
N PRO A 145 -5.87 9.17 0.59
CA PRO A 145 -5.95 10.28 -0.35
C PRO A 145 -7.31 10.28 -1.07
N PRO A 146 -7.86 11.47 -1.41
CA PRO A 146 -9.23 11.62 -1.93
C PRO A 146 -9.47 11.01 -3.32
N LEU A 147 -8.41 10.57 -4.01
CA LEU A 147 -8.47 9.88 -5.31
C LEU A 147 -7.50 8.70 -5.27
N LEU A 148 -8.03 7.48 -5.21
CA LEU A 148 -7.22 6.28 -5.37
C LEU A 148 -7.46 5.70 -6.76
N ALA A 149 -6.46 5.82 -7.64
CA ALA A 149 -6.25 4.79 -8.65
C ALA A 149 -5.37 3.73 -7.99
N GLU A 150 -5.96 2.60 -7.63
CA GLU A 150 -5.21 1.49 -7.06
C GLU A 150 -4.27 0.91 -8.12
N ARG A 151 -3.01 0.70 -7.73
CA ARG A 151 -1.98 0.14 -8.58
C ARG A 151 -1.15 -0.82 -7.75
N LEU A 152 -1.08 -2.06 -8.20
CA LEU A 152 -0.31 -3.10 -7.53
C LEU A 152 1.08 -3.17 -8.14
N ALA A 153 2.10 -3.16 -7.28
CA ALA A 153 3.47 -3.45 -7.69
C ALA A 153 4.04 -4.56 -6.84
N GLY A 154 4.56 -5.59 -7.49
CA GLY A 154 5.19 -6.74 -6.85
C GLY A 154 6.46 -7.14 -7.59
N GLY A 155 7.46 -7.55 -6.82
CA GLY A 155 8.74 -8.05 -7.32
C GLY A 155 9.32 -9.07 -6.36
N LEU A 156 9.78 -10.20 -6.88
CA LEU A 156 10.54 -11.20 -6.12
C LEU A 156 12.01 -11.03 -6.47
N ILE A 157 12.87 -10.87 -5.47
CA ILE A 157 14.32 -10.78 -5.66
C ILE A 157 14.97 -11.95 -4.94
N ARG A 158 15.71 -12.80 -5.69
CA ARG A 158 16.69 -13.74 -5.12
C ARG A 158 18.08 -13.13 -5.32
N LEU A 159 18.84 -13.02 -4.23
CA LEU A 159 20.19 -12.46 -4.27
C LEU A 159 21.25 -13.58 -4.21
N GLY A 160 22.03 -13.68 -5.28
CA GLY A 160 23.43 -14.14 -5.30
C GLY A 160 24.37 -12.93 -5.31
N ALA A 161 25.51 -12.98 -6.03
CA ALA A 161 26.54 -11.93 -6.00
C ALA A 161 26.18 -10.58 -6.69
N GLU A 162 25.09 -10.49 -7.44
CA GLU A 162 24.60 -9.22 -8.00
C GLU A 162 23.11 -9.02 -7.70
N SER A 163 22.71 -7.77 -7.42
CA SER A 163 21.36 -7.41 -6.97
C SER A 163 20.64 -6.52 -7.98
N MET A 164 19.44 -6.93 -8.40
CA MET A 164 18.57 -6.13 -9.29
C MET A 164 17.12 -6.12 -8.78
N ILE A 165 16.47 -4.96 -8.82
CA ILE A 165 15.07 -4.77 -8.39
C ILE A 165 14.16 -4.72 -9.61
N TYR A 166 13.15 -5.57 -9.63
CA TYR A 166 12.08 -5.54 -10.64
C TYR A 166 10.80 -5.02 -10.02
N LEU A 167 10.26 -3.92 -10.54
CA LEU A 167 8.94 -3.42 -10.18
C LEU A 167 8.00 -3.68 -11.36
N ARG A 168 7.01 -4.55 -11.17
CA ARG A 168 5.94 -4.72 -12.16
C ARG A 168 4.82 -3.75 -11.86
N TRP A 169 4.50 -2.88 -12.79
CA TRP A 169 3.32 -2.04 -12.73
C TRP A 169 2.08 -2.84 -13.13
N ILE A 170 1.14 -3.05 -12.22
CA ILE A 170 -0.15 -3.68 -12.52
C ILE A 170 -1.25 -2.64 -12.40
N ASP A 171 -1.86 -2.33 -13.55
CA ASP A 171 -3.07 -1.53 -13.70
C ASP A 171 -4.21 -2.52 -13.99
N GLU A 172 -5.22 -2.59 -13.12
CA GLU A 172 -6.35 -3.52 -13.28
C GLU A 172 -7.11 -3.29 -14.59
N ALA A 173 -7.14 -2.04 -15.08
CA ALA A 173 -7.75 -1.73 -16.37
C ALA A 173 -6.90 -2.19 -17.56
N ARG A 174 -5.62 -2.57 -17.35
CA ARG A 174 -4.64 -2.95 -18.39
C ARG A 174 -3.65 -4.02 -17.90
N PRO A 175 -4.02 -5.32 -17.94
CA PRO A 175 -3.21 -6.42 -17.39
C PRO A 175 -1.87 -6.70 -18.12
N ARG A 176 -1.57 -5.99 -19.22
CA ARG A 176 -0.37 -6.20 -20.07
C ARG A 176 0.61 -5.01 -20.07
N SER A 177 0.79 -4.34 -18.93
CA SER A 177 1.84 -3.33 -18.81
C SER A 177 3.24 -3.98 -18.86
N PRO A 178 4.21 -3.42 -19.61
CA PRO A 178 5.55 -3.98 -19.73
C PRO A 178 6.32 -3.90 -18.40
N TRP A 179 7.26 -4.82 -18.20
CA TRP A 179 8.20 -4.77 -17.08
C TRP A 179 9.06 -3.51 -17.17
N VAL A 180 9.12 -2.73 -16.09
CA VAL A 180 10.10 -1.64 -15.98
C VAL A 180 11.30 -2.20 -15.22
N LEU A 181 12.40 -2.36 -15.94
CA LEU A 181 13.67 -2.83 -15.40
C LEU A 181 14.43 -1.62 -14.84
N ALA A 182 14.57 -1.54 -13.51
CA ALA A 182 15.46 -0.57 -12.89
C ALA A 182 16.74 -1.30 -12.49
N ARG A 183 17.80 -1.08 -13.26
CA ARG A 183 19.15 -1.56 -12.92
C ARG A 183 19.79 -0.51 -12.02
N PHE A 184 20.18 -0.91 -10.81
CA PHE A 184 20.89 -0.04 -9.87
C PHE A 184 22.38 -0.41 -9.90
N PRO A 185 23.31 0.55 -9.96
CA PRO A 185 24.74 0.30 -9.80
C PRO A 185 25.11 -0.10 -8.36
#